data_AF-A0A850MTE7-F1
#
_entry.id   AF-A0A850MTE7-F1
#
_cell.length_a   1.000
_cell.length_b   1.000
_cell.length_c   1.000
_cell.angle_alpha   90.00
_cell.angle_beta   90.00
_cell.angle_gamma   90.00
#
_symmetry.space_group_name_H-M   'P 1'
#
loop_
_entity.id
_entity.type
_entity.pdbx_description
1 polymer ?
#
loop_
_entity_poly.entity_id
_entity_poly.type
_entity_poly.pdbx_seq_one_letter_code
_entity_poly.pdbx_strand_id
1 'polypeptide(L)'
;MPRRPWSSYHNIKGKPYVKRWKKTKKGRREYVHGVPDPKIRMFSMGTNKDYEYRVILLSDANAQISHLALEAARIAANRQLRNKVGREDYFLRILVYPHHVVREHRMMAFAGADRLQDGMRKAFGKPFATAARVKRDQKLISVKVNKKHLPIAQHALSGARMKFPQHCHIEVVKLKQKEKPPLSEEASSVS
;
A
#
# COMPACT_ATOMS: atom_id res chain seq x y z
N MET A 1 9.57 24.79 2.81
CA MET A 1 8.17 24.89 2.35
C MET A 1 7.35 23.70 2.83
N PRO A 2 6.10 23.94 3.27
CA PRO A 2 5.18 22.88 3.66
C PRO A 2 4.86 21.95 2.48
N ARG A 3 4.42 20.74 2.79
CA ARG A 3 4.02 19.75 1.77
C ARG A 3 2.68 20.17 1.17
N ARG A 4 2.52 20.04 -0.16
CA ARG A 4 1.22 20.22 -0.81
C ARG A 4 0.22 19.16 -0.35
N PRO A 5 -1.08 19.48 -0.30
CA PRO A 5 -2.13 18.52 -0.03
C PRO A 5 -2.16 17.43 -1.12
N TRP A 6 -2.55 16.21 -0.73
CA TRP A 6 -2.56 15.07 -1.65
C TRP A 6 -3.61 15.20 -2.78
N SER A 7 -4.58 16.10 -2.64
CA SER A 7 -5.56 16.41 -3.69
C SER A 7 -4.90 16.78 -5.02
N SER A 8 -3.73 17.41 -4.99
CA SER A 8 -2.97 17.77 -6.20
C SER A 8 -2.42 16.56 -6.97
N TYR A 9 -2.23 15.43 -6.28
CA TYR A 9 -1.59 14.22 -6.83
C TYR A 9 -2.55 13.03 -6.95
N HIS A 10 -3.75 13.13 -6.38
CA HIS A 10 -4.72 12.04 -6.29
C HIS A 10 -5.12 11.47 -7.65
N ASN A 11 -5.34 12.34 -8.64
CA ASN A 11 -5.81 11.92 -9.96
C ASN A 11 -4.68 11.28 -10.76
N ILE A 12 -4.96 10.15 -11.41
CA ILE A 12 -3.99 9.50 -12.28
C ILE A 12 -3.82 10.33 -13.55
N LYS A 13 -2.75 11.12 -13.61
CA LYS A 13 -2.37 11.90 -14.78
C LYS A 13 -1.14 11.31 -15.47
N GLY A 14 -1.15 11.34 -16.79
CA GLY A 14 -0.01 10.98 -17.64
C GLY A 14 0.51 9.55 -17.47
N LYS A 15 1.68 9.30 -18.07
CA LYS A 15 2.32 7.99 -18.08
C LYS A 15 2.89 7.62 -16.70
N PRO A 16 2.95 6.33 -16.33
CA PRO A 16 3.61 5.89 -15.11
C PRO A 16 5.09 6.28 -15.12
N TYR A 17 5.48 7.07 -14.13
CA TYR A 17 6.88 7.42 -13.89
C TYR A 17 7.40 6.55 -12.75
N VAL A 18 8.30 5.61 -13.05
CA VAL A 18 8.79 4.61 -12.09
C VAL A 18 10.32 4.60 -12.10
N LYS A 19 10.93 4.19 -10.99
CA LYS A 19 12.37 3.96 -10.94
C LYS A 19 12.70 2.75 -11.84
N ARG A 20 13.13 3.02 -13.07
CA ARG A 20 13.56 2.01 -14.03
C ARG A 20 15.08 2.03 -14.15
N TRP A 21 15.68 0.85 -14.16
CA TRP A 21 17.07 0.65 -14.54
C TRP A 21 17.15 0.21 -16.00
N LYS A 22 18.15 0.70 -16.73
CA LYS A 22 18.58 0.11 -18.00
C LYS A 22 19.92 -0.56 -17.80
N LYS A 23 20.04 -1.79 -18.31
CA LYS A 23 21.33 -2.48 -18.40
C LYS A 23 22.10 -1.87 -19.58
N THR A 24 23.28 -1.34 -19.31
CA THR A 24 24.19 -0.73 -20.29
C THR A 24 25.52 -1.48 -20.27
N LYS A 25 26.35 -1.34 -21.32
CA LYS A 25 27.69 -1.95 -21.39
C LYS A 25 28.57 -1.63 -20.18
N LYS A 26 28.41 -0.43 -19.59
CA LYS A 26 29.13 0.05 -18.39
C LYS A 26 28.43 -0.24 -17.05
N GLY A 27 27.37 -1.06 -17.02
CA GLY A 27 26.61 -1.40 -15.81
C GLY A 27 25.14 -0.95 -15.82
N ARG A 28 24.50 -0.92 -14.64
CA ARG A 28 23.09 -0.51 -14.49
C ARG A 28 23.00 1.02 -14.38
N ARG A 29 22.26 1.65 -15.30
CA ARG A 29 22.01 3.10 -15.26
C ARG A 29 20.57 3.36 -14.80
N GLU A 30 20.43 4.15 -13.74
CA GLU A 30 19.12 4.64 -13.27
C GLU A 30 18.76 5.94 -14.00
N TYR A 31 17.51 6.08 -14.43
CA TYR A 31 17.03 7.31 -15.07
C TYR A 31 16.45 8.33 -14.09
N VAL A 32 16.00 7.86 -12.93
CA VAL A 32 15.33 8.68 -11.93
C VAL A 32 16.18 8.74 -10.69
N HIS A 33 16.87 9.86 -10.51
CA HIS A 33 17.73 10.11 -9.35
C HIS A 33 16.98 10.87 -8.25
N GLY A 34 17.42 10.71 -7.00
CA GLY A 34 16.89 11.46 -5.86
C GLY A 34 15.45 11.12 -5.45
N VAL A 35 14.99 9.90 -5.74
CA VAL A 35 13.69 9.43 -5.27
C VAL A 35 13.77 9.19 -3.76
N PRO A 36 12.87 9.79 -2.95
CA PRO A 36 12.84 9.53 -1.52
C PRO A 36 12.28 8.14 -1.23
N ASP A 37 12.80 7.51 -0.17
CA ASP A 37 12.33 6.20 0.25
C ASP A 37 10.87 6.25 0.74
N PRO A 38 10.05 5.24 0.37
CA PRO A 38 8.69 5.15 0.87
C PRO A 38 8.67 4.96 2.39
N LYS A 39 7.76 5.67 3.07
CA LYS A 39 7.58 5.54 4.52
C LYS A 39 7.10 4.15 4.95
N ILE A 40 6.29 3.49 4.11
CA ILE A 40 5.84 2.13 4.33
C ILE A 40 7.03 1.16 4.18
N ARG A 41 7.38 0.49 5.28
CA ARG A 41 8.48 -0.49 5.32
C ARG A 41 7.99 -1.92 5.45
N MET A 42 6.95 -2.15 6.24
CA MET A 42 6.42 -3.48 6.51
C MET A 42 5.09 -3.67 5.80
N PHE A 43 5.02 -4.67 4.93
CA PHE A 43 3.80 -4.99 4.17
C PHE A 43 3.00 -6.12 4.80
N SER A 44 3.61 -6.97 5.63
CA SER A 44 2.98 -8.08 6.33
C SER A 44 3.10 -7.92 7.84
N MET A 45 2.06 -8.31 8.57
CA MET A 45 1.97 -8.26 10.03
C MET A 45 1.15 -9.42 10.55
N GLY A 46 1.41 -9.77 11.82
CA GLY A 46 0.84 -10.95 12.45
C GLY A 46 1.48 -12.23 11.92
N THR A 47 0.80 -13.34 12.12
CA THR A 47 1.36 -14.67 11.81
C THR A 47 0.69 -15.25 10.57
N ASN A 48 1.47 -15.70 9.60
CA ASN A 48 0.91 -16.32 8.40
C ASN A 48 0.51 -17.76 8.70
N LYS A 49 -0.75 -17.95 9.09
CA LYS A 49 -1.39 -19.26 9.32
C LYS A 49 -2.54 -19.46 8.32
N ASP A 50 -3.11 -20.65 8.35
CA ASP A 50 -4.38 -20.93 7.70
C ASP A 50 -5.53 -20.38 8.55
N TYR A 51 -6.35 -19.55 7.91
CA TYR A 51 -7.49 -18.87 8.53
C TYR A 51 -8.74 -19.16 7.71
N GLU A 52 -9.89 -19.14 8.37
CA GLU A 52 -11.19 -19.41 7.73
C GLU A 52 -11.69 -18.27 6.84
N TYR A 53 -11.39 -17.01 7.19
CA TYR A 53 -11.92 -15.84 6.48
C TYR A 53 -10.82 -14.89 6.04
N ARG A 54 -11.07 -14.23 4.91
CA ARG A 54 -10.27 -13.11 4.40
C ARG A 54 -11.17 -11.91 4.21
N VAL A 55 -10.90 -10.85 4.94
CA VAL A 55 -11.53 -9.54 4.76
C VAL A 55 -10.61 -8.69 3.88
N ILE A 56 -11.15 -8.14 2.80
CA ILE A 56 -10.40 -7.42 1.78
C ILE A 56 -10.96 -6.01 1.67
N LEU A 57 -10.06 -5.02 1.57
CA LEU A 57 -10.42 -3.66 1.22
C LEU A 57 -10.15 -3.43 -0.26
N LEU A 58 -11.16 -3.02 -1.02
CA LEU A 58 -11.09 -2.77 -2.45
C LEU A 58 -11.28 -1.28 -2.76
N SER A 59 -10.69 -0.80 -3.85
CA SER A 59 -10.81 0.58 -4.30
C SER A 59 -12.02 0.77 -5.22
N ASP A 60 -12.88 1.74 -4.99
CA ASP A 60 -14.04 2.02 -5.87
C ASP A 60 -13.69 2.86 -7.09
N ALA A 61 -12.53 3.52 -7.05
CA ALA A 61 -12.11 4.46 -8.07
C ALA A 61 -10.65 4.24 -8.49
N ASN A 62 -10.34 4.74 -9.68
CA ASN A 62 -8.97 4.86 -10.16
C ASN A 62 -8.28 6.03 -9.46
N ALA A 63 -7.28 5.76 -8.63
CA ALA A 63 -6.66 6.77 -7.80
C ALA A 63 -5.15 6.55 -7.62
N GLN A 64 -4.46 7.63 -7.28
CA GLN A 64 -3.12 7.58 -6.72
C GLN A 64 -3.18 7.66 -5.19
N ILE A 65 -2.60 6.66 -4.55
CA ILE A 65 -2.50 6.57 -3.10
C ILE A 65 -1.08 6.88 -2.67
N SER A 66 -0.90 7.79 -1.71
CA SER A 66 0.43 8.11 -1.20
C SER A 66 1.01 6.97 -0.37
N HIS A 67 2.34 6.84 -0.37
CA HIS A 67 3.04 5.98 0.58
C HIS A 67 2.72 6.32 2.05
N LEU A 68 2.37 7.58 2.35
CA LEU A 68 1.95 8.03 3.68
C LEU A 68 0.56 7.49 4.04
N ALA A 69 -0.40 7.54 3.10
CA ALA A 69 -1.73 6.99 3.29
C ALA A 69 -1.68 5.47 3.50
N LEU A 70 -0.82 4.76 2.74
CA LEU A 70 -0.59 3.32 2.95
C LEU A 70 -0.06 3.04 4.37
N GLU A 71 0.91 3.80 4.85
CA GLU A 71 1.44 3.64 6.21
C GLU A 71 0.42 4.02 7.29
N ALA A 72 -0.37 5.08 7.08
CA ALA A 72 -1.43 5.47 8.00
C ALA A 72 -2.54 4.41 8.10
N ALA A 73 -2.96 3.87 6.95
CA ALA A 73 -3.93 2.78 6.87
C ALA A 73 -3.40 1.52 7.57
N ARG A 74 -2.12 1.20 7.36
CA ARG A 74 -1.42 0.10 8.04
C ARG A 74 -1.49 0.23 9.56
N ILE A 75 -1.07 1.39 10.09
CA ILE A 75 -1.01 1.63 11.53
C ILE A 75 -2.41 1.58 12.14
N ALA A 76 -3.41 2.18 11.47
CA ALA A 76 -4.80 2.18 11.93
C ALA A 76 -5.37 0.76 12.03
N ALA A 77 -5.24 -0.05 10.96
CA ALA A 77 -5.69 -1.43 10.96
C ALA A 77 -4.95 -2.27 12.02
N ASN A 78 -3.62 -2.17 12.03
CA ASN A 78 -2.78 -2.97 12.92
C ASN A 78 -3.02 -2.66 14.39
N ARG A 79 -3.23 -1.39 14.75
CA ARG A 79 -3.54 -0.99 16.13
C ARG A 79 -4.83 -1.66 16.63
N GLN A 80 -5.88 -1.65 15.81
CA GLN A 80 -7.16 -2.26 16.18
C GLN A 80 -7.05 -3.79 16.32
N LEU A 81 -6.39 -4.44 15.36
CA LEU A 81 -6.20 -5.89 15.37
C LEU A 81 -5.31 -6.34 16.54
N ARG A 82 -4.17 -5.68 16.76
CA ARG A 82 -3.25 -6.02 17.84
C ARG A 82 -3.89 -5.89 19.22
N ASN A 83 -4.72 -4.88 19.44
CA ASN A 83 -5.34 -4.64 20.75
C ASN A 83 -6.49 -5.60 21.05
N LYS A 84 -7.29 -5.98 20.05
CA LYS A 84 -8.53 -6.76 20.26
C LYS A 84 -8.39 -8.25 19.95
N VAL A 85 -7.50 -8.62 19.03
CA VAL A 85 -7.33 -10.01 18.56
C VAL A 85 -6.08 -10.65 19.16
N GLY A 86 -4.99 -9.89 19.25
CA GLY A 86 -3.68 -10.42 19.63
C GLY A 86 -2.81 -10.73 18.42
N ARG A 87 -1.49 -10.82 18.59
CA ARG A 87 -0.51 -10.88 17.48
C ARG A 87 -0.61 -12.16 16.65
N GLU A 88 -1.03 -13.27 17.24
CA GLU A 88 -0.95 -14.60 16.65
C GLU A 88 -2.17 -15.02 15.83
N ASP A 89 -3.30 -14.31 15.99
CA ASP A 89 -4.61 -14.71 15.51
C ASP A 89 -5.13 -13.88 14.32
N TYR A 90 -4.26 -13.07 13.72
CA TYR A 90 -4.53 -12.42 12.43
C TYR A 90 -3.30 -12.37 11.53
N PHE A 91 -3.57 -12.25 10.22
CA PHE A 91 -2.54 -11.91 9.23
C PHE A 91 -2.99 -10.70 8.41
N LEU A 92 -2.33 -9.56 8.62
CA LEU A 92 -2.56 -8.32 7.89
C LEU A 92 -1.52 -8.20 6.78
N ARG A 93 -1.97 -7.91 5.56
CA ARG A 93 -1.08 -7.64 4.42
C ARG A 93 -1.56 -6.45 3.60
N ILE A 94 -0.66 -5.51 3.35
CA ILE A 94 -0.82 -4.48 2.33
C ILE A 94 -0.38 -5.08 1.00
N LEU A 95 -1.27 -5.06 0.01
CA LEU A 95 -1.07 -5.72 -1.27
C LEU A 95 -0.39 -4.79 -2.29
N VAL A 96 -0.55 -3.48 -2.11
CA VAL A 96 -0.14 -2.48 -3.08
C VAL A 96 1.16 -1.80 -2.66
N TYR A 97 2.10 -1.67 -3.61
CA TYR A 97 3.38 -1.01 -3.40
C TYR A 97 3.46 0.34 -4.15
N PRO A 98 4.05 1.40 -3.55
CA PRO A 98 4.15 2.71 -4.16
C PRO A 98 5.29 2.78 -5.20
N HIS A 99 5.04 2.33 -6.42
CA HIS A 99 6.05 2.36 -7.50
C HIS A 99 6.17 3.72 -8.21
N HIS A 100 5.09 4.50 -8.25
CA HIS A 100 5.03 5.72 -9.04
C HIS A 100 5.73 6.86 -8.31
N VAL A 101 6.66 7.53 -8.98
CA VAL A 101 7.36 8.70 -8.44
C VAL A 101 6.59 9.96 -8.81
N VAL A 102 6.13 10.67 -7.78
CA VAL A 102 5.49 11.98 -7.87
C VAL A 102 6.58 13.05 -7.87
N ARG A 103 6.47 13.98 -8.83
CA ARG A 103 7.41 15.10 -8.98
C ARG A 103 6.68 16.40 -8.68
N GLU A 104 7.41 17.34 -8.09
CA GLU A 104 6.89 18.66 -7.73
C GLU A 104 7.86 19.74 -8.23
N HIS A 105 7.34 20.70 -8.98
CA HIS A 105 8.06 21.96 -9.20
C HIS A 105 7.77 22.90 -8.03
N ARG A 106 8.80 23.19 -7.24
CA ARG A 106 8.68 24.03 -6.04
C ARG A 106 9.12 25.44 -6.38
N MET A 107 8.16 26.37 -6.35
CA MET A 107 8.42 27.81 -6.40
C MET A 107 8.93 28.27 -5.04
N MET A 108 10.00 29.05 -5.00
CA MET A 108 10.48 29.76 -3.82
C MET A 108 9.62 31.01 -3.67
N ALA A 109 8.88 31.09 -2.57
CA ALA A 109 8.01 32.22 -2.24
C ALA A 109 8.67 33.03 -1.11
N PHE A 110 9.83 33.61 -1.39
CA PHE A 110 10.54 34.54 -0.51
C PHE A 110 10.77 35.86 -1.26
N ALA A 111 10.85 36.98 -0.55
CA ALA A 111 11.11 38.28 -1.18
C ALA A 111 12.44 38.24 -1.96
N GLY A 112 12.42 38.62 -3.24
CA GLY A 112 13.61 38.53 -4.11
C GLY A 112 13.92 37.13 -4.66
N ALA A 113 13.06 36.12 -4.45
CA ALA A 113 13.21 34.78 -5.03
C ALA A 113 13.17 34.76 -6.57
N ASP A 114 12.55 35.77 -7.18
CA ASP A 114 12.50 35.96 -8.64
C ASP A 114 13.91 36.03 -9.28
N ARG A 115 14.91 36.51 -8.53
CA ARG A 115 16.31 36.56 -8.99
C ARG A 115 17.03 35.21 -8.93
N LEU A 116 16.53 34.29 -8.10
CA LEU A 116 17.14 32.98 -7.81
C LEU A 116 16.45 31.84 -8.55
N GLN A 117 15.24 32.07 -9.05
CA GLN A 117 14.43 31.06 -9.69
C GLN A 117 13.88 31.55 -11.04
N ASP A 118 14.09 30.75 -12.09
CA ASP A 118 13.61 31.02 -13.46
C ASP A 118 12.07 30.93 -13.65
N GLY A 119 11.30 31.04 -12.57
CA GLY A 119 9.84 30.86 -12.57
C GLY A 119 9.40 29.50 -13.13
N MET A 120 8.67 29.53 -14.24
CA MET A 120 8.14 28.34 -14.94
C MET A 120 9.06 27.81 -16.05
N ARG A 121 10.15 28.51 -16.38
CA ARG A 121 11.16 27.98 -17.31
C ARG A 121 11.82 26.76 -16.66
N LYS A 122 12.02 25.68 -17.43
CA LYS A 122 12.53 24.37 -16.93
C LYS A 122 11.72 23.79 -15.77
N ALA A 123 10.38 23.89 -15.82
CA ALA A 123 9.45 23.40 -14.79
C ALA A 123 9.40 21.86 -14.56
N PHE A 124 10.40 21.10 -15.01
CA PHE A 124 10.47 19.67 -14.70
C PHE A 124 10.84 19.48 -13.22
N GLY A 125 9.80 19.33 -12.41
CA GLY A 125 9.92 19.26 -10.95
C GLY A 125 10.85 18.16 -10.45
N LYS A 126 11.29 18.25 -9.19
CA LYS A 126 12.14 17.24 -8.54
C LYS A 126 11.27 16.11 -7.97
N PRO A 127 11.76 14.86 -7.86
CA PRO A 127 11.05 13.80 -7.15
C PRO A 127 10.75 14.20 -5.71
N PHE A 128 9.50 14.05 -5.29
CA PHE A 128 9.02 14.46 -3.97
C PHE A 128 8.49 13.29 -3.14
N ALA A 129 7.77 12.36 -3.77
CA ALA A 129 7.10 11.28 -3.07
C ALA A 129 6.93 10.07 -3.97
N THR A 130 6.63 8.92 -3.37
CA THR A 130 6.15 7.74 -4.08
C THR A 130 4.66 7.53 -3.85
N ALA A 131 3.99 6.98 -4.86
CA ALA A 131 2.56 6.72 -4.89
C ALA A 131 2.27 5.34 -5.49
N ALA A 132 1.20 4.73 -5.06
CA ALA A 132 0.62 3.58 -5.71
C ALA A 132 -0.48 4.03 -6.67
N ARG A 133 -0.40 3.60 -7.93
CA ARG A 133 -1.51 3.75 -8.88
C ARG A 133 -2.42 2.55 -8.73
N VAL A 134 -3.69 2.80 -8.43
CA VAL A 134 -4.69 1.78 -8.13
C VAL A 134 -5.83 1.91 -9.13
N LYS A 135 -6.33 0.77 -9.60
CA LYS A 135 -7.52 0.66 -10.44
C LYS A 135 -8.77 0.41 -9.60
N ARG A 136 -9.94 0.70 -10.16
CA ARG A 136 -11.22 0.26 -9.62
C ARG A 136 -11.21 -1.26 -9.40
N ASP A 137 -11.81 -1.68 -8.29
CA ASP A 137 -11.91 -3.06 -7.77
C ASP A 137 -10.55 -3.74 -7.53
N GLN A 138 -9.48 -2.96 -7.42
CA GLN A 138 -8.18 -3.49 -7.03
C GLN A 138 -8.09 -3.64 -5.51
N LYS A 139 -7.60 -4.81 -5.07
CA LYS A 139 -7.41 -5.17 -3.66
C LYS A 139 -6.26 -4.37 -3.05
N LEU A 140 -6.53 -3.60 -2.00
CA LEU A 140 -5.58 -2.72 -1.32
C LEU A 140 -4.92 -3.39 -0.11
N ILE A 141 -5.77 -3.85 0.80
CA ILE A 141 -5.38 -4.45 2.08
C ILE A 141 -6.16 -5.76 2.23
N SER A 142 -5.49 -6.79 2.72
CA SER A 142 -6.13 -8.05 3.12
C SER A 142 -5.83 -8.37 4.57
N VAL A 143 -6.86 -8.80 5.30
CA VAL A 143 -6.75 -9.33 6.65
C VAL A 143 -7.30 -10.75 6.64
N LYS A 144 -6.53 -11.73 7.11
CA LYS A 144 -7.02 -13.08 7.35
C LYS A 144 -7.26 -13.28 8.85
N VAL A 145 -8.40 -13.86 9.20
CA VAL A 145 -8.83 -14.12 10.58
C VAL A 145 -9.76 -15.33 10.65
N ASN A 146 -9.91 -15.91 11.85
CA ASN A 146 -10.91 -16.93 12.14
C ASN A 146 -12.30 -16.31 12.37
N LYS A 147 -13.36 -17.15 12.36
CA LYS A 147 -14.76 -16.71 12.50
C LYS A 147 -14.98 -15.79 13.70
N LYS A 148 -14.32 -16.08 14.83
CA LYS A 148 -14.42 -15.33 16.08
C LYS A 148 -14.04 -13.84 15.94
N HIS A 149 -13.07 -13.51 15.08
CA HIS A 149 -12.52 -12.14 14.97
C HIS A 149 -12.97 -11.41 13.70
N LEU A 150 -13.89 -11.98 12.94
CA LEU A 150 -14.45 -11.42 11.72
C LEU A 150 -15.01 -9.98 11.91
N PRO A 151 -15.86 -9.68 12.91
CA PRO A 151 -16.39 -8.32 13.08
C PRO A 151 -15.29 -7.31 13.43
N ILE A 152 -14.28 -7.75 14.19
CA ILE A 152 -13.14 -6.91 14.55
C ILE A 152 -12.30 -6.57 13.31
N ALA A 153 -12.10 -7.52 12.41
CA ALA A 153 -11.37 -7.30 11.16
C ALA A 153 -12.11 -6.33 10.22
N GLN A 154 -13.44 -6.43 10.12
CA GLN A 154 -14.23 -5.45 9.35
C GLN A 154 -14.11 -4.05 9.94
N HIS A 155 -14.23 -3.91 11.26
CA HIS A 155 -14.07 -2.62 11.93
C HIS A 155 -12.65 -2.04 11.74
N ALA A 156 -11.61 -2.88 11.82
CA ALA A 156 -10.24 -2.46 11.56
C ALA A 156 -10.03 -1.94 10.13
N LEU A 157 -10.62 -2.60 9.13
CA LEU A 157 -10.57 -2.14 7.74
C LEU A 157 -11.43 -0.90 7.49
N SER A 158 -12.53 -0.72 8.21
CA SER A 158 -13.31 0.54 8.18
C SER A 158 -12.45 1.72 8.66
N GLY A 159 -11.69 1.53 9.74
CA GLY A 159 -10.70 2.49 10.22
C GLY A 159 -9.60 2.81 9.19
N ALA A 160 -9.12 1.79 8.47
CA ALA A 160 -8.10 1.94 7.43
C ALA A 160 -8.64 2.64 6.17
N ARG A 161 -9.88 2.33 5.76
CA ARG A 161 -10.58 2.95 4.64
C ARG A 161 -10.58 4.47 4.74
N MET A 162 -10.83 5.02 5.94
CA MET A 162 -10.85 6.47 6.18
C MET A 162 -9.49 7.17 5.96
N LYS A 163 -8.39 6.41 5.82
CA LYS A 163 -7.06 6.97 5.55
C LYS A 163 -6.77 7.10 4.05
N PHE A 164 -7.58 6.50 3.21
CA PHE A 164 -7.44 6.60 1.77
C PHE A 164 -8.18 7.82 1.21
N PRO A 165 -7.66 8.44 0.14
CA PRO A 165 -8.32 9.59 -0.48
C PRO A 165 -9.56 9.22 -1.31
N GLN A 166 -9.66 7.97 -1.77
CA GLN A 166 -10.81 7.46 -2.53
C GLN A 166 -11.78 6.65 -1.65
N HIS A 167 -13.01 6.50 -2.15
CA HIS A 167 -13.96 5.54 -1.60
C HIS A 167 -13.45 4.11 -1.78
N CYS A 168 -13.69 3.29 -0.76
CA CYS A 168 -13.34 1.89 -0.74
C CYS A 168 -14.51 1.11 -0.14
N HIS A 169 -14.70 -0.12 -0.60
CA HIS A 169 -15.62 -1.08 0.00
C HIS A 169 -14.87 -2.26 0.62
N ILE A 170 -15.55 -2.95 1.52
CA ILE A 170 -15.02 -4.10 2.25
C ILE A 170 -15.73 -5.34 1.74
N GLU A 171 -14.97 -6.35 1.34
CA GLU A 171 -15.46 -7.65 0.89
C GLU A 171 -15.00 -8.73 1.88
N VAL A 172 -15.89 -9.66 2.22
CA VAL A 172 -15.59 -10.80 3.09
C VAL A 172 -15.62 -12.06 2.25
N VAL A 173 -14.49 -12.76 2.20
CA VAL A 173 -14.32 -14.01 1.44
C VAL A 173 -14.05 -15.15 2.41
N LYS A 174 -14.83 -16.22 2.32
CA LYS A 174 -14.58 -17.47 3.05
C LYS A 174 -13.48 -18.25 2.32
N LEU A 175 -12.42 -18.63 3.04
CA LEU A 175 -11.33 -19.45 2.50
C LEU A 175 -11.68 -20.93 2.68
N LYS A 176 -11.52 -21.75 1.64
CA LYS A 176 -11.57 -23.22 1.77
C LYS A 176 -10.31 -23.66 2.52
N GLN A 177 -10.49 -24.39 3.62
CA GLN A 177 -9.35 -25.00 4.31
C GLN A 177 -8.76 -26.07 3.37
N LYS A 178 -7.42 -26.12 3.27
CA LYS A 178 -6.77 -27.31 2.70
C LYS A 178 -7.09 -28.45 3.65
N GLU A 179 -7.90 -29.41 3.22
CA GLU A 179 -8.07 -30.66 3.94
C GLU A 179 -6.66 -31.27 4.11
N LYS A 180 -6.25 -31.48 5.37
CA LYS A 180 -5.10 -32.35 5.64
C LYS A 180 -5.48 -33.74 5.14
N PRO A 181 -4.63 -34.44 4.35
CA PRO A 181 -4.89 -35.83 4.02
C PRO A 181 -5.00 -36.64 5.33
N PRO A 182 -5.95 -37.58 5.43
CA PRO A 182 -6.15 -38.37 6.63
C PRO A 182 -4.92 -39.25 6.93
N LEU A 183 -4.46 -39.21 8.18
CA LEU A 183 -3.30 -39.92 8.72
C LEU A 183 -3.51 -41.45 8.91
N SER A 184 -4.43 -42.07 8.18
CA SER A 184 -4.92 -43.43 8.47
C SER A 184 -4.41 -44.55 7.55
N GLU A 185 -3.57 -44.27 6.55
CA GLU A 185 -3.11 -45.33 5.61
C GLU A 185 -1.69 -45.86 5.87
N GLU A 186 -0.86 -45.20 6.68
CA GLU A 186 0.53 -45.64 6.91
C GLU A 186 0.70 -46.79 7.93
N ALA A 187 -0.38 -47.24 8.59
CA ALA A 187 -0.32 -48.27 9.63
C ALA A 187 -0.65 -49.70 9.15
N SER A 188 -0.92 -49.91 7.86
CA SER A 188 -1.37 -51.23 7.34
C SER A 188 -0.41 -51.93 6.37
N SER A 189 0.76 -51.36 6.09
CA SER A 189 1.75 -51.93 5.15
C SER A 189 3.02 -52.47 5.81
N VAL A 190 3.01 -52.71 7.13
CA VAL A 190 4.07 -53.45 7.82
C VAL A 190 3.43 -54.59 8.58
N SER A 191 3.19 -55.69 7.87
CA SER A 191 2.87 -57.02 8.39
C SER A 191 3.57 -58.04 7.52
#